data_AF-A0A0M3J0W8-F1
#
_entry.id   AF-A0A0M3J0W8-F1
#
_cell.length_a   1.000
_cell.length_b   1.000
_cell.length_c   1.000
_cell.angle_alpha   90.00
_cell.angle_beta   90.00
_cell.angle_gamma   90.00
#
_symmetry.space_group_name_H-M   'P 1'
#
loop_
_entity.id
_entity.type
_entity.pdbx_description
1 polymer ?
#
loop_
_entity_poly.entity_id
_entity_poly.type
_entity_poly.pdbx_seq_one_letter_code
_entity_poly.pdbx_strand_id
1 'polypeptide(L)'
;MLFRNYNDILLPIFKPVFQSMVVSEKVRDRRFAAEFFAGIIRGSRYWTFEKLNAMWQWIGPILASAFEELTPDSFANWVEALQVRWCAICNPSLNWMICNPRHRIAKIYFKALMQYLLWNFKANFAVVRRSVFCLLPLLAHFENDSDQELALLCYQNLHIGLSNSVIDEGDATFVMDVIEKTMHYSRSWKSKVSLLKFCQVLVFSNLFVFENYDRPQKILQLINYLITHPQVEVRLAAAESIAGFIQCGYFSVSPSFIESLKELLREFRRTHQDNWDEHKKCFTFSQLKSINNLLVSPNYYV
;
A
#
# COMPACT_ATOMS: atom_id res chain seq x y z
N MET A 1 -23.49 5.35 24.16
CA MET A 1 -22.86 4.02 24.40
C MET A 1 -23.94 2.96 24.69
N LEU A 2 -24.84 2.69 23.74
CA LEU A 2 -25.97 1.77 23.98
C LEU A 2 -25.53 0.30 23.89
N PHE A 3 -25.00 -0.10 22.73
CA PHE A 3 -24.54 -1.47 22.44
C PHE A 3 -23.26 -1.88 23.21
N ARG A 4 -22.55 -0.92 23.82
CA ARG A 4 -21.43 -1.20 24.73
C ARG A 4 -21.92 -1.72 26.09
N ASN A 5 -23.00 -1.14 26.60
CA ASN A 5 -23.49 -1.42 27.94
C ASN A 5 -24.50 -2.57 27.94
N TYR A 6 -25.30 -2.69 26.88
CA TYR A 6 -26.40 -3.65 26.80
C TYR A 6 -26.17 -4.76 25.76
N ASN A 7 -24.97 -4.84 25.18
CA ASN A 7 -24.64 -5.79 24.12
C ASN A 7 -25.71 -5.85 23.02
N ASP A 8 -26.04 -7.05 22.58
CA ASP A 8 -26.96 -7.40 21.50
C ASP A 8 -28.44 -7.45 21.93
N ILE A 9 -28.75 -7.23 23.22
CA ILE A 9 -30.12 -7.35 23.76
C ILE A 9 -31.11 -6.45 23.03
N LEU A 10 -30.65 -5.27 22.62
CA LEU A 10 -31.49 -4.28 21.95
C LEU A 10 -31.52 -4.45 20.42
N LEU A 11 -30.65 -5.29 19.85
CA LEU A 11 -30.62 -5.50 18.40
C LEU A 11 -31.98 -5.91 17.84
N PRO A 12 -32.72 -6.90 18.40
CA PRO A 12 -34.01 -7.34 17.83
C PRO A 12 -35.03 -6.22 17.64
N ILE A 13 -35.04 -5.21 18.53
CA ILE A 13 -35.94 -4.06 18.45
C ILE A 13 -35.54 -3.12 17.30
N PHE A 14 -34.24 -2.89 17.14
CA PHE A 14 -33.73 -1.96 16.14
C PHE A 14 -33.53 -2.58 14.76
N LYS A 15 -33.45 -3.91 14.62
CA LYS A 15 -33.30 -4.59 13.31
C LYS A 15 -34.34 -4.13 12.27
N PRO A 16 -35.66 -4.17 12.55
CA PRO A 16 -36.66 -3.77 11.55
C PRO A 16 -36.59 -2.28 11.23
N VAL A 17 -36.32 -1.44 12.24
CA VAL A 17 -36.20 0.01 12.07
C VAL A 17 -35.01 0.33 11.15
N PHE A 18 -33.85 -0.28 11.41
CA PHE A 18 -32.67 -0.12 10.58
C PHE A 18 -32.92 -0.55 9.14
N GLN A 19 -33.55 -1.72 8.93
CA GLN A 19 -33.88 -2.21 7.58
C GLN A 19 -34.77 -1.22 6.81
N SER A 20 -35.81 -0.66 7.44
CA SER A 20 -36.68 0.34 6.79
C SER A 20 -35.96 1.65 6.46
N MET A 21 -35.02 2.07 7.29
CA MET A 21 -34.34 3.36 7.14
C MET A 21 -33.23 3.32 6.10
N VAL A 22 -32.60 2.16 5.92
CA VAL A 22 -31.55 1.94 4.92
C VAL A 22 -32.11 2.10 3.49
N VAL A 23 -33.32 1.60 3.23
CA VAL A 23 -33.98 1.65 1.91
C VAL A 23 -34.87 2.88 1.72
N SER A 24 -35.06 3.71 2.74
CA SER A 24 -35.89 4.92 2.66
C SER A 24 -35.32 5.89 1.63
N GLU A 25 -36.17 6.55 0.84
CA GLU A 25 -35.75 7.62 -0.08
C GLU A 25 -35.30 8.90 0.65
N LYS A 26 -35.64 9.04 1.93
CA LYS A 26 -35.34 10.23 2.72
C LYS A 26 -33.89 10.24 3.18
N VAL A 27 -33.17 11.30 2.83
CA VAL A 27 -31.75 11.51 3.22
C VAL A 27 -31.55 11.42 4.74
N ARG A 28 -32.48 11.96 5.53
CA ARG A 28 -32.41 11.92 7.00
C ARG A 28 -32.44 10.48 7.55
N ASP A 29 -33.25 9.61 6.97
CA ASP A 29 -33.41 8.23 7.40
C ASP A 29 -32.15 7.42 7.08
N ARG A 30 -31.59 7.61 5.87
CA ARG A 30 -30.32 7.00 5.47
C ARG A 30 -29.16 7.47 6.34
N ARG A 31 -29.13 8.75 6.71
CA ARG A 31 -28.13 9.30 7.64
C ARG A 31 -28.26 8.68 9.03
N PHE A 32 -29.48 8.57 9.55
CA PHE A 32 -29.72 7.90 10.82
C PHE A 32 -29.28 6.43 10.77
N ALA A 33 -29.56 5.72 9.67
CA ALA A 33 -29.09 4.35 9.49
C ALA A 33 -27.55 4.26 9.55
N ALA A 34 -26.84 5.17 8.88
CA ALA A 34 -25.38 5.23 8.94
C ALA A 34 -24.87 5.51 10.37
N GLU A 35 -25.45 6.49 11.08
CA GLU A 35 -25.08 6.82 12.46
C GLU A 35 -25.39 5.67 13.45
N PHE A 36 -26.51 4.98 13.24
CA PHE A 36 -26.92 3.82 14.01
C PHE A 36 -25.97 2.63 13.79
N PHE A 37 -25.60 2.37 12.53
CA PHE A 37 -24.56 1.38 12.18
C PHE A 37 -23.23 1.72 12.85
N ALA A 38 -22.78 2.98 12.78
CA ALA A 38 -21.59 3.45 13.49
C ALA A 38 -21.70 3.20 15.02
N GLY A 39 -22.90 3.36 15.58
CA GLY A 39 -23.21 3.10 16.98
C GLY A 39 -23.07 1.63 17.37
N ILE A 40 -23.55 0.70 16.53
CA ILE A 40 -23.41 -0.74 16.73
C ILE A 40 -21.93 -1.14 16.63
N ILE A 41 -21.24 -0.69 15.59
CA ILE A 41 -19.81 -1.01 15.38
C ILE A 41 -18.96 -0.48 16.55
N ARG A 42 -19.24 0.74 17.04
CA ARG A 42 -18.60 1.27 18.27
C ARG A 42 -18.89 0.44 19.50
N GLY A 43 -20.15 0.08 19.71
CA GLY A 43 -20.59 -0.60 20.93
C GLY A 43 -20.19 -2.08 20.98
N SER A 44 -19.99 -2.73 19.84
CA SER A 44 -19.61 -4.14 19.73
C SER A 44 -18.15 -4.44 20.11
N ARG A 45 -17.50 -3.58 20.92
CA ARG A 45 -16.05 -3.68 21.15
C ARG A 45 -15.58 -4.90 21.87
N TYR A 46 -16.38 -5.33 22.81
CA TYR A 46 -16.07 -6.42 23.71
C TYR A 46 -17.08 -7.56 23.51
N TRP A 47 -17.73 -7.61 22.34
CA TRP A 47 -18.64 -8.69 22.00
C TRP A 47 -17.85 -9.96 21.72
N THR A 48 -18.44 -11.10 22.06
CA THR A 48 -17.90 -12.42 21.73
C THR A 48 -17.95 -12.64 20.22
N PHE A 49 -17.12 -13.56 19.73
CA PHE A 49 -17.08 -13.92 18.31
C PHE A 49 -18.45 -14.36 17.78
N GLU A 50 -19.20 -15.17 18.55
CA GLU A 50 -20.54 -15.62 18.18
C GLU A 50 -21.50 -14.44 17.93
N LYS A 51 -21.50 -13.45 18.82
CA LYS A 51 -22.35 -12.25 18.71
C LYS A 51 -21.94 -11.38 17.52
N LEU A 52 -20.63 -11.22 17.31
CA LEU A 52 -20.11 -10.51 16.15
C LEU A 52 -20.50 -11.22 14.84
N ASN A 53 -20.36 -12.54 14.78
CA ASN A 53 -20.72 -13.32 13.61
C ASN A 53 -22.23 -13.23 13.29
N ALA A 54 -23.09 -13.37 14.30
CA ALA A 54 -24.53 -13.23 14.15
C ALA A 54 -24.96 -11.82 13.71
N MET A 55 -24.29 -10.78 14.23
CA MET A 55 -24.49 -9.40 13.79
C MET A 55 -24.11 -9.23 12.32
N TRP A 56 -22.96 -9.75 11.91
CA TRP A 56 -22.47 -9.65 10.53
C TRP A 56 -23.31 -10.44 9.53
N GLN A 57 -23.80 -11.62 9.90
CA GLN A 57 -24.74 -12.39 9.07
C GLN A 57 -26.04 -11.63 8.80
N TRP A 58 -26.49 -10.80 9.75
CA TRP A 58 -27.67 -9.96 9.57
C TRP A 58 -27.37 -8.68 8.78
N ILE A 59 -26.34 -7.92 9.16
CA ILE A 59 -26.12 -6.58 8.60
C ILE A 59 -25.40 -6.61 7.25
N GLY A 60 -24.59 -7.63 7.00
CA GLY A 60 -23.81 -7.78 5.76
C GLY A 60 -24.66 -7.70 4.48
N PRO A 61 -25.73 -8.51 4.36
CA PRO A 61 -26.62 -8.46 3.20
C PRO A 61 -27.33 -7.11 3.02
N ILE A 62 -27.75 -6.48 4.12
CA ILE A 62 -28.47 -5.19 4.09
C ILE A 62 -27.54 -4.08 3.60
N LEU A 63 -26.29 -4.07 4.06
CA LEU A 63 -25.30 -3.12 3.60
C LEU A 63 -24.95 -3.35 2.13
N ALA A 64 -24.84 -4.61 1.69
CA ALA A 64 -24.59 -4.93 0.28
C ALA A 64 -25.68 -4.33 -0.63
N SER A 65 -26.97 -4.50 -0.30
CA SER A 65 -28.06 -3.91 -1.08
C SER A 65 -28.11 -2.39 -0.97
N ALA A 66 -27.89 -1.82 0.22
CA ALA A 66 -27.86 -0.37 0.42
C ALA A 66 -26.79 0.33 -0.41
N PHE A 67 -25.67 -0.35 -0.61
CA PHE A 67 -24.51 0.19 -1.30
C PHE A 67 -24.55 0.03 -2.81
N GLU A 68 -25.45 -0.80 -3.34
CA GLU A 68 -25.78 -0.82 -4.78
C GLU A 68 -26.52 0.45 -5.22
N GLU A 69 -27.31 1.05 -4.33
CA GLU A 69 -28.15 2.23 -4.59
C GLU A 69 -27.58 3.56 -4.05
N LEU A 70 -26.28 3.59 -3.72
CA LEU A 70 -25.64 4.73 -3.08
C LEU A 70 -25.69 6.01 -3.93
N THR A 71 -26.29 7.06 -3.37
CA THR A 71 -26.15 8.45 -3.85
C THR A 71 -24.91 9.12 -3.22
N PRO A 72 -24.28 10.10 -3.90
CA PRO A 72 -23.08 10.80 -3.39
C PRO A 72 -23.25 11.40 -1.98
N ASP A 73 -24.43 11.94 -1.66
CA ASP A 73 -24.72 12.52 -0.34
C ASP A 73 -24.84 11.46 0.77
N SER A 74 -25.30 10.26 0.42
CA SER A 74 -25.39 9.14 1.36
C SER A 74 -24.02 8.55 1.65
N PHE A 75 -23.10 8.60 0.67
CA PHE A 75 -21.76 8.06 0.77
C PHE A 75 -20.95 8.69 1.91
N ALA A 76 -20.95 10.02 2.03
CA ALA A 76 -20.22 10.71 3.11
C ALA A 76 -20.63 10.25 4.51
N ASN A 77 -21.93 10.03 4.74
CA ASN A 77 -22.46 9.57 6.04
C ASN A 77 -22.01 8.14 6.37
N TRP A 78 -21.98 7.24 5.38
CA TRP A 78 -21.51 5.87 5.56
C TRP A 78 -19.99 5.78 5.72
N VAL A 79 -19.24 6.65 5.05
CA VAL A 79 -17.79 6.79 5.24
C VAL A 79 -17.49 7.21 6.67
N GLU A 80 -18.16 8.24 7.20
CA GLU A 80 -18.02 8.67 8.59
C GLU A 80 -18.38 7.56 9.60
N ALA A 81 -19.40 6.75 9.28
CA ALA A 81 -19.79 5.61 10.11
C ALA A 81 -18.73 4.48 10.12
N LEU A 82 -18.13 4.19 8.97
CA LEU A 82 -17.11 3.14 8.78
C LEU A 82 -15.74 3.56 9.31
N GLN A 83 -15.43 4.86 9.29
CA GLN A 83 -14.21 5.45 9.85
C GLN A 83 -14.01 5.04 11.31
N VAL A 84 -15.06 4.84 12.09
CA VAL A 84 -14.93 4.72 13.55
C VAL A 84 -14.22 3.43 14.02
N ARG A 85 -13.92 2.42 13.18
CA ARG A 85 -13.39 1.16 13.75
C ARG A 85 -12.61 0.12 12.93
N TRP A 86 -12.09 0.41 11.73
CA TRP A 86 -11.38 -0.66 11.01
C TRP A 86 -10.09 -1.15 11.69
N CYS A 87 -9.62 -0.46 12.73
CA CYS A 87 -8.39 -0.81 13.41
C CYS A 87 -8.49 -2.10 14.28
N ALA A 88 -9.65 -2.65 14.64
CA ALA A 88 -9.69 -3.69 15.70
C ALA A 88 -9.98 -5.14 15.30
N ILE A 89 -10.37 -5.49 14.07
CA ILE A 89 -10.73 -6.88 13.74
C ILE A 89 -10.37 -7.20 12.29
N CYS A 90 -9.33 -8.00 12.07
CA CYS A 90 -9.22 -8.83 10.88
C CYS A 90 -10.40 -9.82 10.93
N ASN A 91 -11.53 -9.45 10.33
CA ASN A 91 -12.69 -10.33 10.23
C ASN A 91 -12.56 -11.17 8.94
N PRO A 92 -12.53 -12.51 9.02
CA PRO A 92 -12.45 -13.38 7.85
C PRO A 92 -13.58 -13.15 6.83
N SER A 93 -14.74 -12.64 7.24
CA SER A 93 -15.86 -12.31 6.34
C SER A 93 -15.69 -11.02 5.54
N LEU A 94 -14.58 -10.28 5.71
CA LEU A 94 -14.17 -9.18 4.84
C LEU A 94 -13.09 -9.62 3.83
N ASN A 95 -12.68 -10.90 3.82
CA ASN A 95 -11.72 -11.42 2.83
C ASN A 95 -12.22 -11.24 1.39
N TRP A 96 -13.52 -11.36 1.12
CA TRP A 96 -14.05 -11.17 -0.23
C TRP A 96 -13.82 -9.76 -0.78
N MET A 97 -13.68 -8.75 0.10
CA MET A 97 -13.35 -7.37 -0.29
C MET A 97 -11.91 -7.23 -0.78
N ILE A 98 -10.98 -7.99 -0.21
CA ILE A 98 -9.59 -8.08 -0.65
C ILE A 98 -9.51 -8.96 -1.92
N CYS A 99 -10.35 -9.99 -2.02
CA CYS A 99 -10.34 -10.94 -3.13
C CYS A 99 -11.00 -10.42 -4.42
N ASN A 100 -11.91 -9.44 -4.38
CA ASN A 100 -12.59 -8.95 -5.59
C ASN A 100 -12.90 -7.44 -5.61
N PRO A 101 -11.87 -6.57 -5.58
CA PRO A 101 -12.01 -5.11 -5.49
C PRO A 101 -12.46 -4.44 -6.80
N ARG A 102 -12.84 -5.22 -7.82
CA ARG A 102 -13.38 -4.71 -9.10
C ARG A 102 -14.89 -4.44 -9.04
N HIS A 103 -15.60 -4.95 -8.04
CA HIS A 103 -17.00 -4.60 -7.84
C HIS A 103 -17.14 -3.14 -7.36
N ARG A 104 -18.08 -2.41 -7.94
CA ARG A 104 -18.38 -1.00 -7.62
C ARG A 104 -18.51 -0.76 -6.11
N ILE A 105 -19.20 -1.66 -5.42
CA ILE A 105 -19.38 -1.65 -3.97
C ILE A 105 -18.04 -1.77 -3.22
N ALA A 106 -17.18 -2.71 -3.63
CA ALA A 106 -15.88 -2.91 -2.98
C ALA A 106 -14.97 -1.67 -3.10
N LYS A 107 -15.00 -0.98 -4.26
CA LYS A 107 -14.29 0.29 -4.45
C LYS A 107 -14.79 1.40 -3.53
N ILE A 108 -16.11 1.48 -3.33
CA ILE A 108 -16.75 2.45 -2.43
C ILE A 108 -16.25 2.25 -0.99
N TYR A 109 -16.26 1.02 -0.47
CA TYR A 109 -15.71 0.72 0.85
C TYR A 109 -14.21 1.03 0.95
N PHE A 110 -13.46 0.70 -0.10
CA PHE A 110 -12.03 0.95 -0.13
C PHE A 110 -11.74 2.45 -0.07
N LYS A 111 -12.47 3.29 -0.83
CA LYS A 111 -12.40 4.76 -0.70
C LYS A 111 -12.68 5.24 0.72
N ALA A 112 -13.75 4.74 1.36
CA ALA A 112 -14.09 5.08 2.74
C ALA A 112 -12.94 4.78 3.71
N LEU A 113 -12.33 3.59 3.57
CA LEU A 113 -11.16 3.18 4.34
C LEU A 113 -9.94 4.06 4.07
N MET A 114 -9.68 4.43 2.81
CA MET A 114 -8.55 5.30 2.47
C MET A 114 -8.73 6.70 3.06
N GLN A 115 -9.95 7.23 3.06
CA GLN A 115 -10.23 8.52 3.64
C GLN A 115 -10.08 8.51 5.17
N TYR A 116 -10.50 7.41 5.82
CA TYR A 116 -10.24 7.18 7.24
C TYR A 116 -8.75 7.19 7.57
N LEU A 117 -7.96 6.38 6.86
CA LEU A 117 -6.53 6.23 7.10
C LEU A 117 -5.81 7.57 6.91
N LEU A 118 -6.15 8.32 5.86
CA LEU A 118 -5.59 9.64 5.62
C LEU A 118 -5.88 10.61 6.77
N TRP A 119 -7.09 10.57 7.33
CA TRP A 119 -7.43 11.38 8.49
C TRP A 119 -6.66 10.94 9.74
N ASN A 120 -6.42 9.63 9.91
CA ASN A 120 -5.57 9.14 11.01
C ASN A 120 -4.14 9.63 10.90
N PHE A 121 -3.53 9.60 9.70
CA PHE A 121 -2.17 10.11 9.52
C PHE A 121 -2.05 11.60 9.87
N LYS A 122 -3.12 12.39 9.66
CA LYS A 122 -3.16 13.81 10.00
C LYS A 122 -3.42 14.09 11.47
N ALA A 123 -4.23 13.25 12.12
CA ALA A 123 -4.75 13.52 13.47
C ALA A 123 -4.01 12.76 14.59
N ASN A 124 -3.33 11.66 14.27
CA ASN A 124 -2.67 10.79 15.27
C ASN A 124 -1.16 10.79 15.11
N PHE A 125 -0.46 10.97 16.24
CA PHE A 125 1.01 10.87 16.34
C PHE A 125 1.50 9.46 16.70
N ALA A 126 0.62 8.45 16.63
CA ALA A 126 0.93 7.08 17.03
C ALA A 126 1.58 6.29 15.88
N VAL A 127 2.43 5.33 16.24
CA VAL A 127 3.05 4.38 15.31
C VAL A 127 1.96 3.65 14.53
N VAL A 128 2.16 3.55 13.21
CA VAL A 128 1.22 2.89 12.31
C VAL A 128 1.27 1.39 12.53
N ARG A 129 0.11 0.76 12.70
CA ARG A 129 0.04 -0.69 12.93
C ARG A 129 0.44 -1.50 11.68
N ARG A 130 1.12 -2.63 11.91
CA ARG A 130 1.49 -3.63 10.89
C ARG A 130 0.39 -3.95 9.88
N SER A 131 -0.85 -4.10 10.34
CA SER A 131 -1.99 -4.43 9.48
C SER A 131 -2.28 -3.41 8.39
N VAL A 132 -1.89 -2.14 8.58
CA VAL A 132 -2.08 -1.09 7.56
C VAL A 132 -1.10 -1.30 6.40
N PHE A 133 0.13 -1.76 6.66
CA PHE A 133 1.10 -2.06 5.61
C PHE A 133 0.67 -3.24 4.73
N CYS A 134 -0.17 -4.15 5.21
CA CYS A 134 -0.77 -5.19 4.38
C CYS A 134 -1.63 -4.65 3.22
N LEU A 135 -1.99 -3.35 3.24
CA LEU A 135 -2.74 -2.70 2.16
C LEU A 135 -1.86 -2.21 1.02
N LEU A 136 -0.52 -2.26 1.14
CA LEU A 136 0.42 -1.80 0.11
C LEU A 136 0.14 -2.36 -1.31
N PRO A 137 -0.15 -3.67 -1.50
CA PRO A 137 -0.50 -4.18 -2.82
C PRO A 137 -1.72 -3.51 -3.45
N LEU A 138 -2.75 -3.25 -2.63
CA LEU A 138 -3.98 -2.62 -3.10
C LEU A 138 -3.77 -1.15 -3.41
N LEU A 139 -3.05 -0.43 -2.53
CA LEU A 139 -2.70 0.97 -2.73
C LEU A 139 -1.95 1.18 -4.04
N ALA A 140 -0.87 0.41 -4.25
CA ALA A 140 -0.07 0.51 -5.46
C ALA A 140 -0.82 0.10 -6.73
N HIS A 141 -1.78 -0.82 -6.62
CA HIS A 141 -2.63 -1.21 -7.75
C HIS A 141 -3.64 -0.10 -8.10
N PHE A 142 -4.41 0.36 -7.12
CA PHE A 142 -5.52 1.29 -7.31
C PHE A 142 -5.12 2.75 -7.49
N GLU A 143 -3.89 3.13 -7.16
CA GLU A 143 -3.31 4.42 -7.56
C GLU A 143 -3.35 4.65 -9.08
N ASN A 144 -3.42 3.57 -9.87
CA ASN A 144 -3.49 3.64 -11.34
C ASN A 144 -4.89 3.32 -11.88
N ASP A 145 -5.92 3.37 -11.04
CA ASP A 145 -7.30 3.07 -11.43
C ASP A 145 -7.92 4.19 -12.29
N SER A 146 -8.94 3.83 -13.08
CA SER A 146 -9.73 4.79 -13.85
C SER A 146 -10.52 5.78 -12.99
N ASP A 147 -10.87 5.38 -11.76
CA ASP A 147 -11.52 6.24 -10.78
C ASP A 147 -10.51 7.20 -10.15
N GLN A 148 -10.48 8.44 -10.63
CA GLN A 148 -9.51 9.46 -10.24
C GLN A 148 -9.52 9.78 -8.74
N GLU A 149 -10.70 9.73 -8.10
CA GLU A 149 -10.81 9.98 -6.66
C GLU A 149 -10.16 8.83 -5.87
N LEU A 150 -10.43 7.58 -6.25
CA LEU A 150 -9.81 6.43 -5.61
C LEU A 150 -8.29 6.43 -5.83
N ALA A 151 -7.85 6.72 -7.05
CA ALA A 151 -6.45 6.80 -7.41
C ALA A 151 -5.71 7.84 -6.54
N LEU A 152 -6.30 9.04 -6.39
CA LEU A 152 -5.76 10.09 -5.54
C LEU A 152 -5.72 9.68 -4.06
N LEU A 153 -6.78 9.06 -3.54
CA LEU A 153 -6.80 8.56 -2.16
C LEU A 153 -5.71 7.51 -1.91
N CYS A 154 -5.48 6.60 -2.86
CA CYS A 154 -4.42 5.61 -2.75
C CYS A 154 -3.03 6.26 -2.80
N TYR A 155 -2.82 7.20 -3.72
CA TYR A 155 -1.60 7.99 -3.80
C TYR A 155 -1.29 8.68 -2.47
N GLN A 156 -2.26 9.38 -1.89
CA GLN A 156 -2.09 10.11 -0.64
C GLN A 156 -1.79 9.18 0.53
N ASN A 157 -2.50 8.05 0.64
CA ASN A 157 -2.23 7.08 1.69
C ASN A 157 -0.84 6.46 1.58
N LEU A 158 -0.39 6.17 0.36
CA LEU A 158 0.91 5.57 0.10
C LEU A 158 2.04 6.58 0.31
N HIS A 159 2.04 7.69 -0.43
CA HIS A 159 3.17 8.62 -0.56
C HIS A 159 3.19 9.77 0.44
N ILE A 160 2.08 10.05 1.12
CA ILE A 160 2.01 11.09 2.14
C ILE A 160 1.88 10.45 3.51
N GLY A 161 0.95 9.51 3.66
CA GLY A 161 0.67 8.85 4.93
C GLY A 161 1.74 7.83 5.34
N LEU A 162 1.76 6.67 4.68
CA LEU A 162 2.59 5.54 5.07
C LEU A 162 4.09 5.83 4.91
N SER A 163 4.50 6.50 3.84
CA SER A 163 5.92 6.77 3.57
C SER A 163 6.59 7.66 4.62
N ASN A 164 5.83 8.51 5.31
CA ASN A 164 6.34 9.40 6.36
C ASN A 164 6.02 8.87 7.76
N SER A 165 5.46 7.67 7.86
CA SER A 165 5.16 7.07 9.16
C SER A 165 6.44 6.63 9.87
N VAL A 166 6.46 6.82 11.19
CA VAL A 166 7.54 6.35 12.04
C VAL A 166 7.43 4.83 12.17
N ILE A 167 8.53 4.14 11.87
CA ILE A 167 8.64 2.68 11.94
C ILE A 167 9.47 2.32 13.17
N ASP A 168 8.94 1.41 13.98
CA ASP A 168 9.68 0.84 15.11
C ASP A 168 10.62 -0.29 14.63
N GLU A 169 11.70 -0.52 15.38
CA GLU A 169 12.72 -1.52 15.05
C GLU A 169 12.12 -2.93 14.96
N GLY A 170 11.15 -3.25 15.83
CA GLY A 170 10.45 -4.54 15.82
C GLY A 170 9.53 -4.76 14.60
N ASP A 171 9.17 -3.70 13.89
CA ASP A 171 8.23 -3.73 12.75
C ASP A 171 8.94 -3.58 11.40
N ALA A 172 10.15 -3.01 11.37
CA ALA A 172 10.86 -2.70 10.13
C ALA A 172 11.09 -3.91 9.22
N THR A 173 11.49 -5.06 9.77
CA THR A 173 11.68 -6.29 8.99
C THR A 173 10.38 -6.77 8.36
N PHE A 174 9.27 -6.69 9.11
CA PHE A 174 7.95 -7.03 8.57
C PHE A 174 7.56 -6.10 7.42
N VAL A 175 7.76 -4.80 7.56
CA VAL A 175 7.45 -3.81 6.51
C VAL A 175 8.29 -4.07 5.27
N MET A 176 9.58 -4.35 5.43
CA MET A 176 10.48 -4.74 4.34
C MET A 176 9.97 -5.97 3.57
N ASP A 177 9.60 -7.04 4.29
CA ASP A 177 9.11 -8.27 3.66
C ASP A 177 7.79 -8.03 2.89
N VAL A 178 6.92 -7.14 3.39
CA VAL A 178 5.70 -6.76 2.67
C VAL A 178 6.03 -5.98 1.40
N ILE A 179 6.97 -5.02 1.44
CA ILE A 179 7.40 -4.25 0.26
C ILE A 179 7.98 -5.19 -0.79
N GLU A 180 8.92 -6.06 -0.40
CA GLU A 180 9.57 -7.02 -1.28
C GLU A 180 8.55 -7.95 -1.95
N LYS A 181 7.68 -8.59 -1.17
CA LYS A 181 6.61 -9.44 -1.70
C LYS A 181 5.72 -8.67 -2.67
N THR A 182 5.31 -7.46 -2.31
CA THR A 182 4.42 -6.64 -3.16
C THR A 182 5.09 -6.29 -4.49
N MET A 183 6.39 -5.96 -4.47
CA MET A 183 7.17 -5.69 -5.67
C MET A 183 7.24 -6.88 -6.62
N HIS A 184 7.46 -8.09 -6.09
CA HIS A 184 7.51 -9.31 -6.88
C HIS A 184 6.14 -9.72 -7.44
N TYR A 185 5.08 -9.62 -6.64
CA TYR A 185 3.72 -9.99 -7.09
C TYR A 185 3.10 -9.00 -8.06
N SER A 186 3.48 -7.71 -7.97
CA SER A 186 2.87 -6.69 -8.83
C SER A 186 3.29 -6.87 -10.29
N ARG A 187 2.32 -7.08 -11.17
CA ARG A 187 2.57 -7.16 -12.63
C ARG A 187 2.65 -5.79 -13.30
N SER A 188 2.08 -4.77 -12.67
CA SER A 188 2.05 -3.41 -13.22
C SER A 188 3.39 -2.71 -12.99
N TRP A 189 4.03 -2.27 -14.07
CA TRP A 189 5.26 -1.48 -13.98
C TRP A 189 5.02 -0.15 -13.26
N LYS A 190 3.85 0.47 -13.44
CA LYS A 190 3.48 1.73 -12.76
C LYS A 190 3.43 1.53 -11.24
N SER A 191 2.85 0.42 -10.80
CA SER A 191 2.78 0.06 -9.39
C SER A 191 4.17 -0.22 -8.81
N LYS A 192 5.09 -0.84 -9.57
CA LYS A 192 6.49 -1.04 -9.13
C LYS A 192 7.22 0.30 -8.98
N VAL A 193 7.09 1.22 -9.94
CA VAL A 193 7.68 2.56 -9.85
C VAL A 193 7.14 3.30 -8.62
N SER A 194 5.83 3.25 -8.40
CA SER A 194 5.22 3.88 -7.24
C SER A 194 5.71 3.28 -5.91
N LEU A 195 5.71 1.95 -5.78
CA LEU A 195 6.22 1.28 -4.58
C LEU A 195 7.70 1.58 -4.32
N LEU A 196 8.49 1.82 -5.37
CA LEU A 196 9.89 2.13 -5.22
C LEU A 196 10.09 3.54 -4.68
N LYS A 197 9.33 4.51 -5.21
CA LYS A 197 9.28 5.88 -4.67
C LYS A 197 8.80 5.90 -3.22
N PHE A 198 7.77 5.11 -2.92
CA PHE A 198 7.31 4.89 -1.55
C PHE A 198 8.43 4.37 -0.65
N CYS A 199 9.15 3.33 -1.09
CA CYS A 199 10.26 2.73 -0.35
C CYS A 199 11.40 3.73 -0.08
N GLN A 200 11.77 4.54 -1.08
CA GLN A 200 12.77 5.60 -0.92
C GLN A 200 12.42 6.56 0.22
N VAL A 201 11.20 7.10 0.20
CA VAL A 201 10.75 8.07 1.21
C VAL A 201 10.64 7.41 2.58
N LEU A 202 10.13 6.18 2.66
CA LEU A 202 10.03 5.43 3.92
C LEU A 202 11.37 5.17 4.56
N VAL A 203 12.35 4.69 3.78
CA VAL A 203 13.70 4.40 4.25
C VAL A 203 14.39 5.70 4.67
N PHE A 204 14.29 6.76 3.86
CA PHE A 204 14.88 8.05 4.20
C PHE A 204 14.31 8.64 5.51
N SER A 205 12.98 8.62 5.66
CA SER A 205 12.30 9.10 6.87
C SER A 205 12.64 8.30 8.13
N ASN A 206 13.14 7.07 7.96
CA ASN A 206 13.45 6.14 9.05
C ASN A 206 14.89 5.61 8.93
N LEU A 207 15.82 6.45 8.45
CA LEU A 207 17.17 6.04 8.02
C LEU A 207 17.88 5.14 9.05
N PHE A 208 17.96 5.58 10.30
CA PHE A 208 18.66 4.87 11.37
C PHE A 208 18.02 3.55 11.78
N VAL A 209 16.72 3.40 11.55
CA VAL A 209 16.03 2.12 11.71
C VAL A 209 16.48 1.23 10.56
N PHE A 210 16.25 1.63 9.32
CA PHE A 210 16.56 0.79 8.16
C PHE A 210 18.06 0.51 7.92
N GLU A 211 18.98 1.21 8.58
CA GLU A 211 20.42 0.96 8.48
C GLU A 211 20.86 -0.29 9.26
N ASN A 212 20.14 -0.71 10.31
CA ASN A 212 20.60 -1.83 11.14
C ASN A 212 20.28 -3.21 10.50
N TYR A 213 21.04 -4.22 10.92
CA TYR A 213 20.92 -5.62 10.50
C TYR A 213 21.18 -5.80 8.99
N ASP A 214 20.43 -6.69 8.33
CA ASP A 214 20.55 -7.07 6.92
C ASP A 214 19.65 -6.24 5.98
N ARG A 215 18.93 -5.24 6.52
CA ARG A 215 17.95 -4.42 5.78
C ARG A 215 18.57 -3.68 4.59
N PRO A 216 19.76 -3.04 4.69
CA PRO A 216 20.39 -2.40 3.54
C PRO A 216 20.70 -3.39 2.41
N GLN A 217 21.13 -4.61 2.76
CA GLN A 217 21.42 -5.66 1.78
C GLN A 217 20.15 -6.14 1.08
N LYS A 218 19.05 -6.32 1.81
CA LYS A 218 17.73 -6.65 1.22
C LYS A 218 17.24 -5.55 0.27
N ILE A 219 17.35 -4.28 0.66
CA ILE A 219 16.95 -3.16 -0.22
C ILE A 219 17.83 -3.12 -1.47
N LEU A 220 19.14 -3.31 -1.33
CA LEU A 220 20.05 -3.36 -2.47
C LEU A 220 19.70 -4.51 -3.43
N GLN A 221 19.43 -5.71 -2.91
CA GLN A 221 19.00 -6.86 -3.73
C GLN A 221 17.69 -6.56 -4.49
N LEU A 222 16.71 -5.95 -3.81
CA LEU A 222 15.46 -5.54 -4.44
C LEU A 222 15.69 -4.51 -5.56
N ILE A 223 16.56 -3.52 -5.35
CA ILE A 223 16.88 -2.51 -6.36
C ILE A 223 17.65 -3.12 -7.54
N ASN A 224 18.59 -4.03 -7.27
CA ASN A 224 19.32 -4.77 -8.31
C ASN A 224 18.38 -5.63 -9.18
N TYR A 225 17.34 -6.20 -8.57
CA TYR A 225 16.26 -6.86 -9.31
C TYR A 225 15.48 -5.87 -10.20
N LEU A 226 15.21 -4.64 -9.72
CA LEU A 226 14.44 -3.65 -10.48
C LEU A 226 15.26 -2.93 -11.57
N ILE A 227 16.56 -2.74 -11.39
CA ILE A 227 17.41 -2.06 -12.38
C ILE A 227 17.60 -2.87 -13.66
N THR A 228 17.36 -4.18 -13.61
CA THR A 228 17.39 -5.09 -14.76
C THR A 228 16.02 -5.30 -15.40
N HIS A 229 14.97 -4.63 -14.89
CA HIS A 229 13.60 -4.82 -15.35
C HIS A 229 13.41 -4.40 -16.83
N PRO A 230 12.57 -5.08 -17.64
CA PRO A 230 12.37 -4.76 -19.06
C PRO A 230 11.85 -3.34 -19.34
N GLN A 231 11.02 -2.80 -18.44
CA GLN A 231 10.46 -1.45 -18.54
C GLN A 231 11.49 -0.38 -18.13
N VAL A 232 11.73 0.60 -19.00
CA VAL A 232 12.75 1.66 -18.77
C VAL A 232 12.44 2.54 -17.55
N GLU A 233 11.18 2.88 -17.32
CA GLU A 233 10.74 3.72 -16.20
C GLU A 233 11.04 3.06 -14.85
N VAL A 234 10.95 1.73 -14.77
CA VAL A 234 11.33 0.97 -13.57
C VAL A 234 12.84 1.05 -13.35
N ARG A 235 13.63 0.89 -14.42
CA ARG A 235 15.10 0.99 -14.33
C ARG A 235 15.55 2.39 -13.93
N LEU A 236 14.93 3.43 -14.48
CA LEU A 236 15.24 4.82 -14.13
C LEU A 236 14.91 5.11 -12.66
N ALA A 237 13.76 4.66 -12.17
CA ALA A 237 13.42 4.80 -10.75
C ALA A 237 14.38 4.02 -9.85
N ALA A 238 14.85 2.83 -10.27
CA ALA A 238 15.87 2.07 -9.55
C ALA A 238 17.21 2.80 -9.51
N ALA A 239 17.68 3.33 -10.63
CA ALA A 239 18.91 4.11 -10.70
C ALA A 239 18.86 5.37 -9.82
N GLU A 240 17.73 6.09 -9.85
CA GLU A 240 17.47 7.24 -8.97
C GLU A 240 17.50 6.83 -7.49
N SER A 241 16.94 5.66 -7.14
CA SER A 241 16.99 5.11 -5.77
C SER A 241 18.42 4.90 -5.30
N ILE A 242 19.26 4.25 -6.13
CA ILE A 242 20.67 4.01 -5.80
C ILE A 242 21.38 5.34 -5.55
N ALA A 243 21.19 6.31 -6.45
CA ALA A 243 21.80 7.63 -6.32
C ALA A 243 21.37 8.32 -5.03
N GLY A 244 20.07 8.33 -4.72
CA GLY A 244 19.53 8.92 -3.49
C GLY A 244 20.08 8.25 -2.23
N PHE A 245 20.14 6.92 -2.20
CA PHE A 245 20.66 6.17 -1.04
C PHE A 245 22.16 6.34 -0.83
N ILE A 246 22.95 6.52 -1.89
CA ILE A 246 24.36 6.90 -1.76
C ILE A 246 24.47 8.33 -1.22
N GLN A 247 23.68 9.26 -1.74
CA GLN A 247 23.73 10.67 -1.33
C GLN A 247 23.35 10.89 0.14
N CYS A 248 22.35 10.18 0.65
CA CYS A 248 21.97 10.26 2.06
C CYS A 248 22.81 9.38 2.99
N GLY A 249 23.84 8.69 2.48
CA GLY A 249 24.73 7.84 3.27
C GLY A 249 24.15 6.48 3.65
N TYR A 250 22.96 6.12 3.18
CA TYR A 250 22.34 4.82 3.44
C TYR A 250 23.14 3.66 2.83
N PHE A 251 23.66 3.87 1.61
CA PHE A 251 24.59 2.95 0.98
C PHE A 251 26.01 3.49 1.06
N SER A 252 26.88 2.72 1.71
CA SER A 252 28.31 2.97 1.66
C SER A 252 28.91 2.44 0.35
N VAL A 253 29.67 3.28 -0.34
CA VAL A 253 30.37 2.91 -1.58
C VAL A 253 31.62 2.09 -1.23
N SER A 254 31.39 0.83 -0.88
CA SER A 254 32.43 -0.15 -0.58
C SER A 254 32.93 -0.85 -1.84
N PRO A 255 34.12 -1.49 -1.82
CA PRO A 255 34.60 -2.27 -2.96
C PRO A 255 33.63 -3.39 -3.39
N SER A 256 32.96 -4.05 -2.45
CA SER A 256 31.95 -5.08 -2.74
C SER A 256 30.70 -4.50 -3.40
N PHE A 257 30.25 -3.32 -2.97
CA PHE A 257 29.16 -2.59 -3.61
C PHE A 257 29.50 -2.24 -5.07
N ILE A 258 30.71 -1.72 -5.31
CA ILE A 258 31.18 -1.41 -6.67
C ILE A 258 31.24 -2.67 -7.53
N GLU A 259 31.73 -3.80 -7.00
CA GLU A 259 31.78 -5.04 -7.78
C GLU A 259 30.39 -5.55 -8.14
N SER A 260 29.41 -5.45 -7.22
CA SER A 260 28.01 -5.79 -7.54
C SER A 260 27.44 -4.93 -8.69
N LEU A 261 27.75 -3.63 -8.72
CA LEU A 261 27.35 -2.77 -9.84
C LEU A 261 28.07 -3.13 -11.15
N LYS A 262 29.34 -3.52 -11.09
CA LYS A 262 30.09 -3.99 -12.27
C LYS A 262 29.51 -5.29 -12.81
N GLU A 263 29.13 -6.24 -11.94
CA GLU A 263 28.46 -7.48 -12.35
C GLU A 263 27.14 -7.19 -13.08
N LEU A 264 26.34 -6.26 -12.57
CA LEU A 264 25.11 -5.82 -13.25
C LEU A 264 25.39 -5.19 -14.63
N LEU A 265 26.44 -4.38 -14.75
CA LEU A 265 26.85 -3.79 -16.02
C LEU A 265 27.37 -4.85 -17.02
N ARG A 266 28.12 -5.85 -16.54
CA ARG A 266 28.57 -7.00 -17.35
C ARG A 266 27.37 -7.78 -17.87
N GLU A 267 26.41 -8.06 -17.00
CA GLU A 267 25.19 -8.76 -17.38
C GLU A 267 24.36 -7.96 -18.38
N PHE A 268 24.19 -6.65 -18.17
CA PHE A 268 23.55 -5.76 -19.13
C PHE A 268 24.23 -5.79 -20.51
N ARG A 269 25.57 -5.74 -20.55
CA ARG A 269 26.33 -5.85 -21.81
C ARG A 269 26.07 -7.18 -22.50
N ARG A 270 26.05 -8.27 -21.73
CA ARG A 270 25.81 -9.64 -22.22
C ARG A 270 24.43 -9.78 -22.84
N THR A 271 23.37 -9.28 -22.20
CA THR A 271 21.99 -9.41 -22.70
C THR A 271 21.66 -8.48 -23.87
N HIS A 272 22.48 -7.44 -24.12
CA HIS A 272 22.29 -6.47 -25.21
C HIS A 272 23.37 -6.57 -26.29
N GLN A 273 24.13 -7.66 -26.32
CA GLN A 273 25.24 -7.85 -27.25
C GLN A 273 24.77 -7.85 -28.71
N ASP A 274 23.67 -8.56 -29.01
CA ASP A 274 23.16 -8.72 -30.38
C ASP A 274 22.72 -7.40 -31.01
N ASN A 275 22.17 -6.48 -30.19
CA ASN A 275 21.69 -5.16 -30.63
C ASN A 275 22.65 -4.02 -30.21
N TRP A 276 23.90 -4.33 -29.89
CA TRP A 276 24.81 -3.34 -29.29
C TRP A 276 25.11 -2.16 -30.20
N ASP A 277 25.11 -2.37 -31.52
CA ASP A 277 25.35 -1.30 -32.50
C ASP A 277 24.29 -0.19 -32.45
N GLU A 278 23.08 -0.51 -32.00
CA GLU A 278 22.04 0.47 -31.73
C GLU A 278 22.21 1.06 -30.33
N HIS A 279 22.37 0.22 -29.31
CA HIS A 279 22.48 0.67 -27.92
C HIS A 279 23.67 1.60 -27.67
N LYS A 280 24.81 1.38 -28.32
CA LYS A 280 26.00 2.24 -28.16
C LYS A 280 25.75 3.69 -28.59
N LYS A 281 24.78 3.94 -29.47
CA LYS A 281 24.41 5.29 -29.92
C LYS A 281 23.70 6.11 -28.83
N CYS A 282 23.14 5.44 -27.81
CA CYS A 282 22.47 6.09 -26.68
C CYS A 282 23.44 6.61 -25.60
N PHE A 283 24.74 6.32 -25.73
CA PHE A 283 25.76 6.72 -24.75
C PHE A 283 26.66 7.81 -25.32
N THR A 284 27.12 8.71 -24.45
CA THR A 284 28.18 9.66 -24.82
C THR A 284 29.51 8.94 -24.99
N PHE A 285 30.46 9.57 -25.69
CA PHE A 285 31.81 9.03 -25.86
C PHE A 285 32.50 8.73 -24.51
N SER A 286 32.34 9.62 -23.52
CA SER A 286 32.91 9.42 -22.18
C SER A 286 32.28 8.24 -21.45
N GLN A 287 30.96 8.06 -21.55
CA GLN A 287 30.26 6.92 -20.95
C GLN A 287 30.69 5.60 -21.59
N LEU A 288 30.78 5.53 -22.93
CA LEU A 288 31.25 4.34 -23.65
C LEU A 288 32.68 3.97 -23.25
N LYS A 289 33.57 4.97 -23.14
CA LYS A 289 34.95 4.75 -22.68
C LYS A 289 34.98 4.17 -21.27
N SER A 290 34.19 4.71 -20.34
CA SER A 290 34.09 4.17 -18.98
C SER A 290 33.53 2.75 -18.95
N ILE A 291 32.47 2.47 -19.71
CA ILE A 291 31.87 1.13 -19.81
C ILE A 291 32.90 0.13 -20.36
N ASN A 292 33.59 0.46 -21.45
CA ASN A 292 34.60 -0.42 -22.03
C ASN A 292 35.74 -0.68 -21.04
N ASN A 293 36.26 0.37 -20.39
CA ASN A 293 37.33 0.23 -19.38
C ASN A 293 36.92 -0.64 -18.17
N LEU A 294 35.64 -0.58 -17.76
CA LEU A 294 35.10 -1.38 -16.66
C LEU A 294 34.88 -2.85 -17.04
N LEU A 295 34.66 -3.13 -18.33
CA LEU A 295 34.36 -4.46 -18.85
C LEU A 295 35.59 -5.22 -19.37
N VAL A 296 36.73 -4.54 -19.57
CA VAL A 296 38.00 -5.24 -19.83
C VAL A 296 38.38 -6.03 -18.58
N SER A 297 38.31 -7.36 -18.68
CA SER A 297 38.75 -8.26 -17.61
C SER A 297 40.25 -8.06 -17.38
N PRO A 298 40.73 -7.83 -16.14
CA PRO A 298 42.15 -7.62 -15.86
C PRO A 298 43.04 -8.82 -16.25
N ASN A 299 42.44 -10.01 -16.40
CA ASN A 299 43.18 -11.28 -16.45
C ASN A 299 43.87 -11.59 -17.79
N TYR A 300 43.70 -10.76 -18.84
CA TYR A 300 44.30 -11.00 -20.16
C TYR A 300 45.33 -9.95 -20.59
N TYR A 301 45.60 -8.93 -19.75
CA TYR A 301 46.52 -7.83 -20.04
C TYR A 301 47.53 -7.62 -18.90
N VAL A 302 48.18 -8.69 -18.46
CA VAL A 302 49.43 -8.66 -17.67
C VAL A 302 50.47 -9.50 -18.39
#